data_AF-A0AAD3D3S8-F1
#
_entry.id   AF-A0AAD3D3S8-F1
#
_cell.length_a   1.000
_cell.length_b   1.000
_cell.length_c   1.000
_cell.angle_alpha   90.00
_cell.angle_beta   90.00
_cell.angle_gamma   90.00
#
_symmetry.space_group_name_H-M   'P 1'
#
loop_
_entity.id
_entity.type
_entity.pdbx_description
1 polymer ?
#
loop_
_entity_poly.entity_id
_entity_poly.type
_entity_poly.pdbx_seq_one_letter_code
_entity_poly.pdbx_strand_id
1 'polypeptide(L)'
;MNLILGLPQHTQLGMGVFQDTALLEASPFETGKFGGDAEAGDAMLYDSDDEEEFVQWIRSINNEEAYTLHRASASYNPLAEVIHDLVKRHGIKAMGVQNAIGITPAEYLEENPFADILEKDIINRYILDMIGEVFSKIGRQ
;
A
#
# COMPACT_ATOMS: atom_id res chain seq x y z
N MET A 1 12.47 1.93 7.49
CA MET A 1 12.09 2.56 6.23
C MET A 1 11.49 1.46 5.39
N ASN A 2 10.17 1.38 5.37
CA ASN A 2 9.46 0.30 4.67
C ASN A 2 9.25 0.75 3.23
N LEU A 3 9.92 0.09 2.28
CA LEU A 3 9.77 0.41 0.87
C LEU A 3 8.41 -0.14 0.40
N ILE A 4 7.47 0.76 0.17
CA ILE A 4 6.13 0.48 -0.32
C ILE A 4 6.12 0.68 -1.84
N LEU A 5 5.82 -0.37 -2.61
CA LEU A 5 5.84 -0.30 -4.08
C LEU A 5 4.44 -0.51 -4.67
N GLY A 6 3.91 0.53 -5.30
CA GLY A 6 2.86 0.40 -6.31
C GLY A 6 3.49 0.06 -7.65
N LEU A 7 3.39 -1.20 -8.07
CA LEU A 7 4.04 -1.68 -9.31
C LEU A 7 3.06 -1.77 -10.48
N PRO A 8 3.32 -1.05 -11.59
CA PRO A 8 2.55 -1.24 -12.83
C PRO A 8 2.63 -2.69 -13.32
N GLN A 9 1.51 -3.21 -13.84
CA GLN A 9 1.40 -4.61 -14.29
C GLN A 9 2.41 -5.02 -15.38
N HIS A 10 2.95 -4.05 -16.12
CA HIS A 10 3.89 -4.29 -17.23
C HIS A 10 5.35 -4.01 -16.88
N THR A 11 5.66 -3.65 -15.63
CA THR A 11 7.03 -3.38 -15.19
C THR A 11 7.79 -4.69 -15.04
N GLN A 12 8.83 -4.90 -15.86
CA GLN A 12 9.79 -5.97 -15.62
C GLN A 12 10.67 -5.61 -14.42
N LEU A 13 10.76 -6.54 -13.49
CA LEU A 13 11.51 -6.44 -12.24
C LEU A 13 12.75 -7.30 -12.39
N GLY A 14 13.89 -6.78 -11.95
CA GLY A 14 15.14 -7.56 -11.96
C GLY A 14 15.18 -8.56 -10.79
N MET A 15 15.96 -9.62 -10.97
CA MET A 15 16.22 -10.62 -9.93
C MET A 15 16.71 -9.94 -8.64
N GLY A 16 16.12 -10.32 -7.50
CA GLY A 16 16.52 -9.81 -6.19
C GLY A 16 16.13 -8.35 -5.91
N VAL A 17 15.30 -7.71 -6.75
CA VAL A 17 14.91 -6.29 -6.54
C VAL A 17 14.12 -6.05 -5.24
N PHE A 18 13.54 -7.10 -4.66
CA PHE A 18 12.86 -7.05 -3.36
C PHE A 18 13.62 -7.81 -2.27
N GLN A 19 14.88 -8.15 -2.51
CA GLN A 19 15.73 -8.74 -1.49
C GLN A 19 15.81 -7.81 -0.27
N ASP A 20 15.76 -8.40 0.92
CA ASP A 20 15.84 -7.69 2.21
C ASP A 20 14.78 -6.59 2.39
N THR A 21 13.62 -6.75 1.72
CA THR A 21 12.47 -5.86 1.89
C THR A 21 11.41 -6.47 2.82
N ALA A 22 10.65 -5.61 3.49
CA ALA A 22 9.48 -6.03 4.27
C ALA A 22 8.44 -6.78 3.42
N LEU A 23 8.43 -6.59 2.09
CA LEU A 23 7.58 -7.35 1.17
C LEU A 23 7.99 -8.82 1.09
N LEU A 24 9.30 -9.10 1.11
CA LEU A 24 9.82 -10.48 1.14
C LEU A 24 9.49 -11.16 2.47
N GLU A 25 9.67 -10.45 3.59
CA GLU A 25 9.34 -10.97 4.93
C GLU A 25 7.85 -11.27 5.11
N ALA A 26 6.97 -10.46 4.50
CA ALA A 26 5.52 -10.66 4.53
C ALA A 26 5.02 -11.65 3.47
N SER A 27 5.91 -12.15 2.60
CA SER A 27 5.52 -12.99 1.48
C SER A 27 5.19 -14.42 1.92
N PRO A 28 4.30 -15.13 1.20
CA PRO A 28 4.02 -16.53 1.47
C PRO A 28 5.08 -17.50 0.92
N PHE A 29 6.13 -16.98 0.26
CA PHE A 29 7.14 -17.78 -0.43
C PHE A 29 8.25 -18.19 0.54
N GLU A 30 8.80 -19.39 0.36
CA GLU A 30 9.96 -19.82 1.12
C GLU A 30 11.19 -19.00 0.69
N THR A 31 11.96 -18.54 1.67
CA THR A 31 13.22 -17.84 1.42
C THR A 31 14.39 -18.79 1.61
N GLY A 32 15.27 -18.83 0.61
CA GLY A 32 16.49 -19.63 0.62
C GLY A 32 17.73 -18.76 0.85
N LYS A 33 18.74 -19.33 1.52
CA LYS A 33 20.09 -18.77 1.51
C LYS A 33 20.77 -19.13 0.20
N PHE A 34 21.14 -18.12 -0.59
CA PHE A 34 21.97 -18.36 -1.77
C PHE A 34 23.45 -18.37 -1.35
N GLY A 35 24.10 -19.54 -1.43
CA GLY A 35 25.55 -19.65 -1.23
C GLY A 35 25.96 -20.92 -0.49
N GLY A 36 26.34 -21.96 -1.24
CA GLY A 36 27.28 -22.94 -0.72
C GLY A 36 28.62 -22.25 -0.51
N ASP A 37 29.13 -22.31 0.72
CA ASP A 37 30.50 -21.99 1.15
C ASP A 37 31.19 -20.81 0.40
N ALA A 38 30.76 -19.57 0.61
CA ALA A 38 31.59 -18.41 0.27
C ALA A 38 31.19 -17.15 1.03
N GLU A 39 32.19 -16.41 1.49
CA GLU A 39 32.16 -15.17 2.28
C GLU A 39 31.51 -13.95 1.56
N ALA A 40 30.31 -14.10 1.02
CA ALA A 40 29.51 -12.99 0.49
C ALA A 40 28.18 -12.96 1.24
N GLY A 41 27.81 -11.77 1.72
CA GLY A 41 26.72 -11.49 2.66
C GLY A 41 25.46 -12.34 2.51
N ASP A 42 24.87 -12.66 3.66
CA ASP A 42 23.71 -13.50 3.92
C ASP A 42 22.44 -13.01 3.18
N ALA A 43 22.43 -13.15 1.86
CA ALA A 43 21.37 -12.69 0.96
C ALA A 43 20.21 -13.70 0.95
N MET A 44 19.08 -13.32 1.55
CA MET A 44 17.83 -14.09 1.46
C MET A 44 17.16 -13.81 0.11
N LEU A 45 17.13 -14.80 -0.77
CA LEU A 45 16.41 -14.72 -2.06
C LEU A 45 15.21 -15.67 -2.03
N TYR A 46 14.13 -15.29 -2.70
CA TYR A 46 13.10 -16.25 -3.11
C TYR A 46 13.73 -17.23 -4.13
N ASP A 47 13.26 -18.47 -4.18
CA ASP A 47 13.74 -19.46 -5.14
C ASP A 47 13.59 -18.91 -6.57
N SER A 48 14.56 -19.17 -7.45
CA SER A 48 14.48 -18.74 -8.86
C SER A 48 13.28 -19.35 -9.57
N ASP A 49 12.83 -20.51 -9.11
CA ASP A 49 11.62 -21.16 -9.63
C ASP A 49 10.34 -20.41 -9.22
N ASP A 50 10.39 -19.65 -8.13
CA ASP A 50 9.26 -18.86 -7.59
C ASP A 50 9.31 -17.38 -8.01
N GLU A 51 10.33 -16.93 -8.75
CA GLU A 51 10.50 -15.51 -9.12
C GLU A 51 9.29 -14.94 -9.88
N GLU A 52 8.78 -15.69 -10.86
CA GLU A 52 7.60 -15.27 -11.62
C GLU A 52 6.36 -15.20 -10.72
N GLU A 53 6.17 -16.17 -9.83
CA GLU A 53 5.05 -16.19 -8.89
C GLU A 53 5.14 -15.06 -7.87
N PHE A 54 6.33 -14.76 -7.36
CA PHE A 54 6.58 -13.66 -6.45
C PHE A 54 6.26 -12.30 -7.09
N VAL A 55 6.70 -12.10 -8.34
CA VAL A 55 6.37 -10.89 -9.10
C VAL A 55 4.87 -10.78 -9.35
N GLN A 56 4.19 -11.88 -9.69
CA GLN A 56 2.74 -11.89 -9.86
C GLN A 56 2.00 -11.60 -8.54
N TRP A 57 2.48 -12.16 -7.43
CA TRP A 57 1.94 -11.89 -6.11
C TRP A 57 2.07 -10.41 -5.76
N ILE A 58 3.25 -9.80 -5.93
CA ILE A 58 3.43 -8.36 -5.71
C ILE A 58 2.48 -7.52 -6.58
N ARG A 59 2.33 -7.87 -7.86
CA ARG A 59 1.38 -7.19 -8.77
C ARG A 59 -0.08 -7.38 -8.36
N SER A 60 -0.39 -8.44 -7.63
CA SER A 60 -1.73 -8.71 -7.10
C SER A 60 -2.02 -7.93 -5.81
N ILE A 61 -0.98 -7.50 -5.08
CA ILE A 61 -1.15 -6.72 -3.84
C ILE A 61 -1.95 -5.46 -4.16
N ASN A 62 -3.00 -5.25 -3.37
CA ASN A 62 -3.93 -4.14 -3.51
C ASN A 62 -4.70 -4.08 -4.84
N ASN A 63 -4.68 -5.10 -5.69
CA ASN A 63 -5.34 -5.03 -7.00
C ASN A 63 -6.87 -5.18 -6.91
N GLU A 64 -7.38 -5.74 -5.82
CA GLU A 64 -8.82 -5.83 -5.54
C GLU A 64 -9.47 -4.44 -5.35
N GLU A 65 -10.74 -4.32 -5.74
CA GLU A 65 -11.55 -3.09 -5.58
C GLU A 65 -11.53 -2.61 -4.11
N ALA A 66 -11.58 -3.54 -3.15
CA ALA A 66 -11.55 -3.27 -1.72
C ALA A 66 -10.27 -2.53 -1.27
N TYR A 67 -9.18 -2.66 -2.03
CA TYR A 67 -7.89 -2.04 -1.72
C TYR A 67 -7.58 -0.80 -2.57
N THR A 68 -8.59 -0.22 -3.22
CA THR A 68 -8.44 1.01 -4.00
C THR A 68 -7.86 2.16 -3.18
N LEU A 69 -8.22 2.27 -1.90
CA LEU A 69 -7.66 3.28 -0.99
C LEU A 69 -6.16 3.05 -0.70
N HIS A 70 -5.73 1.79 -0.58
CA HIS A 70 -4.31 1.45 -0.44
C HIS A 70 -3.51 1.88 -1.68
N ARG A 71 -4.02 1.60 -2.89
CA ARG A 71 -3.38 2.01 -4.14
C ARG A 71 -3.26 3.54 -4.25
N ALA A 72 -4.31 4.27 -3.85
CA ALA A 72 -4.29 5.72 -3.87
C ALA A 72 -3.23 6.30 -2.90
N SER A 73 -3.19 5.80 -1.66
CA SER A 73 -2.20 6.20 -0.65
C SER A 73 -0.75 5.86 -1.04
N ALA A 74 -0.54 4.71 -1.67
CA ALA A 74 0.78 4.22 -2.09
C ALA A 74 1.24 4.77 -3.46
N SER A 75 0.45 5.63 -4.12
CA SER A 75 0.78 6.13 -5.46
C SER A 75 1.95 7.11 -5.43
N TYR A 76 2.66 7.26 -6.56
CA TYR A 76 3.76 8.24 -6.70
C TYR A 76 3.33 9.70 -6.50
N ASN A 77 2.04 9.98 -6.61
CA ASN A 77 1.47 11.31 -6.36
C ASN A 77 0.08 11.14 -5.74
N PRO A 78 0.00 10.84 -4.42
CA PRO A 78 -1.27 10.63 -3.76
C PRO A 78 -2.07 11.94 -3.78
N LEU A 79 -3.24 11.92 -4.42
CA LEU A 79 -4.08 13.12 -4.54
C LEU A 79 -5.09 13.19 -3.39
N ALA A 80 -5.07 14.30 -2.66
CA ALA A 80 -5.94 14.50 -1.49
C ALA A 80 -7.43 14.38 -1.83
N GLU A 81 -7.82 14.88 -3.00
CA GLU A 81 -9.20 14.80 -3.47
C GLU A 81 -9.63 13.35 -3.75
N VAL A 82 -8.76 12.57 -4.39
CA VAL A 82 -9.04 11.15 -4.69
C VAL A 82 -9.12 10.34 -3.41
N ILE A 83 -8.16 10.51 -2.50
CA ILE A 83 -8.15 9.81 -1.21
C ILE A 83 -9.37 10.19 -0.39
N HIS A 84 -9.70 11.48 -0.31
CA HIS A 84 -10.88 11.95 0.40
C HIS A 84 -12.18 11.38 -0.19
N ASP A 85 -12.34 11.35 -1.50
CA ASP A 85 -13.51 10.78 -2.16
C ASP A 85 -13.67 9.28 -1.86
N LEU A 86 -12.56 8.54 -1.85
CA LEU A 86 -12.55 7.12 -1.47
C LEU A 86 -12.92 6.94 0.00
N VAL A 87 -12.36 7.74 0.90
CA VAL A 87 -12.70 7.75 2.33
C VAL A 87 -14.17 8.11 2.56
N LYS A 88 -14.73 9.03 1.77
CA LYS A 88 -16.15 9.37 1.83
C LYS A 88 -17.06 8.21 1.41
N ARG A 89 -16.67 7.48 0.36
CA ARG A 89 -17.43 6.31 -0.14
C ARG A 89 -17.36 5.11 0.79
N HIS A 90 -16.19 4.83 1.36
CA HIS A 90 -15.94 3.63 2.17
C HIS A 90 -16.04 3.87 3.69
N GLY A 91 -16.12 5.14 4.10
CA GLY A 91 -16.12 5.58 5.49
C GLY A 91 -14.70 5.71 6.06
N ILE A 92 -14.56 6.55 7.09
CA ILE A 92 -13.26 6.87 7.70
C ILE A 92 -12.50 5.64 8.24
N LYS A 93 -13.24 4.60 8.65
CA LYS A 93 -12.65 3.33 9.13
C LYS A 93 -11.83 2.61 8.04
N ALA A 94 -12.06 2.90 6.76
CA ALA A 94 -11.30 2.32 5.67
C ALA A 94 -9.80 2.67 5.74
N MET A 95 -9.42 3.78 6.37
CA MET A 95 -8.01 4.16 6.58
C MET A 95 -7.24 3.19 7.50
N GLY A 96 -7.94 2.38 8.31
CA GLY A 96 -7.34 1.40 9.21
C GLY A 96 -7.56 -0.06 8.79
N VAL A 97 -8.09 -0.32 7.59
CA VAL A 97 -8.26 -1.69 7.08
C VAL A 97 -6.93 -2.16 6.51
N GLN A 98 -6.43 -3.31 6.94
CA GLN A 98 -5.19 -3.90 6.43
C GLN A 98 -5.41 -4.63 5.09
N ASN A 99 -4.41 -4.60 4.22
CA ASN A 99 -4.35 -5.45 3.03
C ASN A 99 -3.74 -6.83 3.32
N ALA A 100 -3.49 -7.62 2.26
CA ALA A 100 -2.92 -8.96 2.34
C ALA A 100 -1.53 -9.04 3.01
N ILE A 101 -0.79 -7.93 3.10
CA ILE A 101 0.52 -7.85 3.77
C ILE A 101 0.46 -7.12 5.11
N GLY A 102 -0.74 -6.86 5.64
CA GLY A 102 -0.92 -6.24 6.95
C GLY A 102 -0.73 -4.72 7.00
N ILE A 103 -0.58 -4.04 5.86
CA ILE A 103 -0.39 -2.59 5.78
C ILE A 103 -1.73 -1.89 5.52
N THR A 104 -1.98 -0.81 6.23
CA THR A 104 -3.17 0.04 6.11
C THR A 104 -2.95 1.20 5.12
N PRO A 105 -4.01 1.86 4.62
CA PRO A 105 -3.85 3.05 3.79
C PRO A 105 -3.23 4.23 4.52
N ALA A 106 -3.39 4.33 5.84
CA ALA A 106 -2.75 5.37 6.67
C ALA A 106 -1.24 5.17 6.70
N GLU A 107 -0.78 3.94 6.98
CA GLU A 107 0.65 3.59 6.97
C GLU A 107 1.26 3.79 5.57
N TYR A 108 0.51 3.44 4.51
CA TYR A 108 0.94 3.71 3.15
C TYR A 108 1.15 5.20 2.87
N LEU A 109 0.30 6.06 3.42
CA LEU A 109 0.42 7.51 3.22
C LEU A 109 1.56 8.09 4.06
N GLU A 110 1.73 7.62 5.30
CA GLU A 110 2.78 8.06 6.23
C GLU A 110 4.19 7.75 5.71
N GLU A 111 4.40 6.56 5.17
CA GLU A 111 5.70 6.12 4.66
C GLU A 111 5.96 6.57 3.21
N ASN A 112 4.99 7.20 2.53
CA ASN A 112 5.14 7.63 1.14
C ASN A 112 5.94 8.95 1.06
N PRO A 113 7.17 8.94 0.52
CA PRO A 113 8.02 10.14 0.47
C PRO A 113 7.50 11.20 -0.52
N PHE A 114 6.51 10.85 -1.35
CA PHE A 114 5.86 11.75 -2.29
C PHE A 114 4.53 12.29 -1.77
N ALA A 115 4.07 11.85 -0.59
CA ALA A 115 2.85 12.37 0.01
C ALA A 115 3.09 13.76 0.62
N ASP A 116 2.27 14.74 0.22
CA ASP A 116 2.18 16.05 0.87
C ASP A 116 0.92 16.16 1.77
N ILE A 117 0.29 15.02 2.06
CA ILE A 117 -1.00 14.90 2.74
C ILE A 117 -0.79 14.10 4.02
N LEU A 118 -1.33 14.61 5.12
CA LEU A 118 -1.34 13.89 6.39
C LEU A 118 -2.71 13.26 6.62
N GLU A 119 -2.73 12.10 7.28
CA GLU A 119 -3.97 11.42 7.66
C GLU A 119 -4.95 12.35 8.39
N LYS A 120 -4.42 13.19 9.29
CA LYS A 120 -5.21 14.19 10.04
C LYS A 120 -5.98 15.14 9.11
N ASP A 121 -5.44 15.49 7.96
CA ASP A 121 -6.05 16.44 7.03
C ASP A 121 -7.23 15.78 6.30
N ILE A 122 -7.09 14.48 5.98
CA ILE A 122 -8.17 13.65 5.45
C ILE A 122 -9.30 13.50 6.47
N ILE A 123 -8.96 13.19 7.74
CA ILE A 123 -9.93 13.06 8.83
C ILE A 123 -10.69 14.38 9.03
N ASN A 124 -9.97 15.50 9.12
CA ASN A 124 -10.57 16.83 9.30
C ASN A 124 -11.56 17.16 8.19
N ARG A 125 -11.15 16.94 6.93
CA ARG A 125 -12.00 17.18 5.76
C ARG A 125 -13.27 16.31 5.79
N TYR A 126 -13.12 15.02 6.10
CA TYR A 126 -14.25 14.09 6.22
C TYR A 126 -15.27 14.53 7.29
N ILE A 127 -14.80 14.98 8.46
CA ILE A 127 -15.67 15.46 9.54
C ILE A 127 -16.41 16.73 9.12
N LEU A 128 -15.73 17.68 8.49
CA LEU A 128 -16.33 18.94 8.02
C LEU A 128 -17.43 18.67 6.98
N ASP A 129 -17.19 17.75 6.06
CA ASP A 129 -18.18 17.30 5.06
C ASP A 129 -19.43 16.71 5.74
N MET A 130 -19.25 15.81 6.71
CA MET A 130 -20.39 15.21 7.44
C MET A 130 -21.20 16.27 8.20
N ILE A 131 -20.54 17.23 8.83
CA ILE A 131 -21.21 18.32 9.54
C ILE A 131 -22.02 19.19 8.56
N GLY A 132 -21.44 19.56 7.41
CA GLY A 132 -22.13 20.34 6.39
C GLY A 132 -23.36 19.64 5.82
N GLU A 133 -23.28 18.33 5.61
CA GLU A 133 -24.42 17.51 5.17
C GLU A 133 -25.55 17.46 6.20
N VAL A 134 -25.21 17.37 7.50
CA VAL A 134 -26.21 17.39 8.58
C VAL A 134 -26.93 18.74 8.63
N PHE A 135 -26.21 19.85 8.62
CA PHE A 135 -26.83 21.19 8.63
C PHE A 135 -27.70 21.43 7.39
N SER A 136 -27.27 20.96 6.22
CA SER A 136 -28.03 21.06 4.97
C SER A 136 -29.35 20.28 5.01
N LYS A 137 -29.42 19.17 5.77
CA LYS A 137 -30.63 18.37 5.95
C LYS A 137 -31.59 18.99 6.96
N ILE A 138 -31.06 19.59 8.03
CA ILE A 138 -31.87 20.24 9.08
C ILE A 138 -32.51 21.54 8.56
N GLY A 139 -31.80 22.34 7.74
CA GLY A 139 -32.33 23.60 7.20
C GLY A 139 -33.38 23.45 6.07
N ARG A 140 -33.77 22.22 5.70
CA ARG A 140 -34.82 21.93 4.71
C ARG A 140 -36.11 21.38 5.33
N GLN A 141 -36.19 21.27 6.66
CA GLN A 141 -37.41 20.95 7.40
C GLN A 141 -38.10 22.22 7.90
#